data_AF-A0A9W9JBW2-F1
#
_entry.id   AF-A0A9W9JBW2-F1
#
_cell.length_a   1.000
_cell.length_b   1.000
_cell.length_c   1.000
_cell.angle_alpha   90.00
_cell.angle_beta   90.00
_cell.angle_gamma   90.00
#
_symmetry.space_group_name_H-M   'P 1'
#
loop_
_entity.id
_entity.type
_entity.pdbx_description
1 polymer ?
#
loop_
_entity_poly.entity_id
_entity_poly.type
_entity_poly.pdbx_seq_one_letter_code
_entity_poly.pdbx_strand_id
1 'polypeptide(L)'
;MLQVLNNWPMSLDRGAQTRSEEMQICSEDHRQEQEKLQELGEMRDLIGTDALGWVSDKDELERCMAIIQSIKDGLMEHSSTEMKKTAVLSYFPFDDHEENA
;
A
#
# COMPACT_ATOMS: atom_id res chain seq x y z
N MET A 1 13.02 -2.29 41.16
CA MET A 1 11.93 -1.85 40.26
C MET A 1 11.44 -0.43 40.50
N LEU A 2 11.42 0.09 41.73
CA LEU A 2 10.93 1.46 42.02
C LEU A 2 11.79 2.61 41.44
N GLN A 3 13.11 2.44 41.30
CA GLN A 3 13.98 3.52 40.82
C GLN A 3 13.88 3.79 39.30
N VAL A 4 13.55 2.77 38.51
CA VAL A 4 13.43 2.91 37.04
C VAL A 4 12.19 3.74 36.66
N LEU A 5 11.10 3.60 37.42
CA LEU A 5 9.90 4.40 37.23
C LEU A 5 10.11 5.89 37.55
N ASN A 6 10.96 6.22 38.53
CA ASN A 6 11.22 7.61 38.92
C ASN A 6 12.15 8.36 37.96
N ASN A 7 13.01 7.64 37.22
CA ASN A 7 13.90 8.22 36.22
C ASN A 7 13.33 8.16 34.80
N TRP A 8 12.11 7.65 34.62
CA TRP A 8 11.50 7.57 33.30
C TRP A 8 11.04 8.98 32.87
N PRO A 9 11.56 9.54 31.76
CA PRO A 9 11.34 10.94 31.40
C PRO A 9 9.89 11.25 30.94
N MET A 10 9.05 10.22 30.78
CA MET A 10 7.64 10.39 30.40
C MET A 10 6.72 10.06 31.57
N SER A 11 5.92 11.03 32.03
CA SER A 11 4.90 10.79 33.06
C SER A 11 3.83 9.81 32.55
N LEU A 12 3.72 8.65 33.19
CA LEU A 12 2.79 7.58 32.79
C LEU A 12 1.30 7.96 33.00
N ASP A 13 1.03 8.91 33.90
CA ASP A 13 -0.32 9.19 34.40
C ASP A 13 -1.16 10.14 33.51
N ARG A 14 -0.50 10.96 32.67
CA ARG A 14 -1.18 11.90 31.75
C ARG A 14 -1.40 11.31 30.35
N GLY A 15 -0.78 10.16 30.05
CA GLY A 15 -0.74 9.59 28.70
C GLY A 15 -1.53 8.29 28.52
N ALA A 16 -2.19 7.76 29.55
CA ALA A 16 -2.88 6.45 29.43
C ALA A 16 -4.08 6.52 28.48
N GLN A 17 -4.83 7.61 28.50
CA GLN A 17 -6.01 7.80 27.65
C GLN A 17 -5.61 8.13 26.19
N THR A 18 -4.66 9.05 26.00
CA THR A 18 -4.13 9.37 24.66
C THR A 18 -3.37 8.20 24.03
N ARG A 19 -2.59 7.42 24.80
CA ARG A 19 -1.93 6.21 24.30
C ARG A 19 -2.92 5.11 23.92
N SER A 20 -4.04 4.99 24.63
CA SER A 20 -5.07 4.01 24.29
C SER A 20 -5.73 4.36 22.95
N GLU A 21 -6.03 5.64 22.72
CA GLU A 21 -6.58 6.13 21.46
C GLU A 21 -5.56 5.98 20.31
N GLU A 22 -4.29 6.35 20.54
CA GLU A 22 -3.20 6.16 19.57
C GLU A 22 -2.96 4.69 19.22
N MET A 23 -3.00 3.78 20.20
CA MET A 23 -2.89 2.34 19.96
C MET A 23 -4.06 1.80 19.14
N GLN A 24 -5.27 2.32 19.37
CA GLN A 24 -6.45 1.91 18.63
C GLN A 24 -6.39 2.40 17.18
N ILE A 25 -5.98 3.65 16.95
CA ILE A 25 -5.75 4.20 15.60
C ILE A 25 -4.67 3.38 14.89
N CYS A 26 -3.53 3.13 15.54
CA CYS A 26 -2.45 2.35 14.95
C CYS A 26 -2.88 0.92 14.59
N SER A 27 -3.71 0.29 15.42
CA SER A 27 -4.24 -1.05 15.15
C SER A 27 -5.19 -1.05 13.95
N GLU A 28 -6.02 -0.02 13.83
CA GLU A 28 -6.96 0.12 12.71
C GLU A 28 -6.23 0.44 11.40
N ASP A 29 -5.26 1.36 11.43
CA ASP A 29 -4.42 1.68 10.27
C ASP A 29 -3.67 0.43 9.78
N HIS A 30 -3.10 -0.34 10.72
CA HIS A 30 -2.45 -1.62 10.39
C HIS A 30 -3.42 -2.59 9.73
N ARG A 31 -4.64 -2.74 10.27
CA ARG A 31 -5.66 -3.63 9.69
C ARG A 31 -6.00 -3.23 8.26
N GLN A 32 -6.26 -1.94 8.04
CA GLN A 32 -6.57 -1.41 6.70
C GLN A 32 -5.40 -1.60 5.73
N GLU A 33 -4.17 -1.43 6.19
CA GLU A 33 -2.99 -1.62 5.34
C GLU A 33 -2.80 -3.09 4.95
N GLN A 34 -3.05 -4.04 5.87
CA GLN A 34 -3.02 -5.47 5.55
C GLN A 34 -4.04 -5.84 4.47
N GLU A 35 -5.23 -5.25 4.50
CA GLU A 35 -6.26 -5.49 3.47
C GLU A 35 -5.79 -5.01 2.08
N LYS A 36 -5.21 -3.81 2.00
CA LYS A 36 -4.64 -3.28 0.74
C LYS A 36 -3.46 -4.12 0.25
N LEU A 37 -2.58 -4.56 1.16
CA LEU A 37 -1.44 -5.40 0.82
C LEU A 37 -1.88 -6.76 0.28
N GLN A 38 -2.96 -7.31 0.82
CA GLN A 38 -3.57 -8.54 0.32
C GLN A 38 -4.13 -8.32 -1.10
N GLU A 39 -4.93 -7.28 -1.31
CA GLU A 39 -5.49 -6.95 -2.64
C GLU A 39 -4.37 -6.76 -3.67
N LEU A 40 -3.30 -6.03 -3.32
CA LEU A 40 -2.13 -5.87 -4.18
C LEU A 40 -1.43 -7.20 -4.47
N GLY A 41 -1.41 -8.13 -3.51
CA GLY A 41 -0.92 -9.50 -3.70
C GLY A 41 -1.73 -10.27 -4.72
N GLU A 42 -3.05 -10.26 -4.58
CA GLU A 42 -3.98 -10.92 -5.51
C GLU A 42 -3.83 -10.36 -6.95
N MET A 43 -3.62 -9.04 -7.08
CA MET A 43 -3.33 -8.42 -8.37
C MET A 43 -1.99 -8.86 -8.96
N ARG A 44 -0.92 -8.97 -8.15
CA ARG A 44 0.38 -9.49 -8.62
C ARG A 44 0.29 -10.93 -9.08
N ASP A 45 -0.41 -11.77 -8.32
CA ASP A 45 -0.62 -13.17 -8.66
C ASP A 45 -1.38 -13.31 -10.00
N LEU A 46 -2.35 -12.43 -10.25
CA LEU A 46 -3.07 -12.37 -11.52
C LEU A 46 -2.17 -11.93 -12.69
N ILE A 47 -1.33 -10.91 -12.47
CA ILE A 47 -0.38 -10.43 -13.49
C ILE A 47 0.65 -11.52 -13.79
N GLY A 48 1.09 -12.25 -12.76
CA GLY A 48 2.12 -13.29 -12.84
C GLY A 48 3.52 -12.77 -12.54
N THR A 49 3.65 -11.70 -11.76
CA THR A 49 4.94 -11.12 -11.35
C THR A 49 5.28 -11.50 -9.91
N ASP A 50 6.58 -11.52 -9.60
CA ASP A 50 7.02 -11.65 -8.21
C ASP A 50 6.80 -10.35 -7.40
N ALA A 51 7.16 -10.37 -6.11
CA ALA A 51 7.00 -9.21 -5.22
C ALA A 51 7.82 -7.98 -5.66
N LEU A 52 8.80 -8.14 -6.54
CA LEU A 52 9.65 -7.08 -7.08
C LEU A 52 9.28 -6.71 -8.53
N GLY A 53 8.29 -7.39 -9.14
CA GLY A 53 7.88 -7.14 -10.53
C GLY A 53 8.69 -7.92 -11.58
N TRP A 54 9.53 -8.88 -11.19
CA TRP A 54 10.30 -9.67 -12.16
C TRP A 54 9.44 -10.69 -12.90
N VAL A 55 9.81 -10.93 -14.16
CA VAL A 55 9.26 -11.94 -15.07
C VAL A 55 10.40 -12.72 -15.71
N SER A 56 10.14 -13.95 -16.15
CA SER A 56 11.19 -14.87 -16.59
C SER A 56 11.73 -14.55 -17.98
N ASP A 57 10.87 -14.07 -18.88
CA ASP A 57 11.20 -13.76 -20.27
C ASP A 57 10.33 -12.64 -20.88
N LYS A 58 10.60 -12.32 -22.15
CA LYS A 58 9.92 -11.24 -22.88
C LYS A 58 8.47 -11.55 -23.23
N ASP A 59 8.13 -12.81 -23.46
CA ASP A 59 6.77 -13.21 -23.80
C ASP A 59 5.89 -13.11 -22.54
N GLU A 60 6.43 -13.51 -21.38
CA GLU A 60 5.82 -13.26 -20.07
C GLU A 60 5.67 -11.77 -19.78
N LEU A 61 6.69 -10.96 -20.09
CA LEU A 61 6.62 -9.50 -19.92
C LEU A 61 5.47 -8.89 -20.73
N GLU A 62 5.36 -9.23 -22.02
CA GLU A 62 4.30 -8.69 -22.89
C GLU A 62 2.91 -9.08 -22.37
N ARG A 63 2.75 -10.34 -21.94
CA ARG A 63 1.51 -10.80 -21.31
C ARG A 63 1.20 -10.03 -20.02
N CYS A 64 2.19 -9.86 -19.13
CA CYS A 64 2.01 -9.12 -17.89
C CYS A 64 1.60 -7.67 -18.16
N MET A 65 2.28 -7.00 -19.10
CA MET A 65 1.97 -5.63 -19.52
C MET A 65 0.54 -5.50 -20.07
N ALA A 66 0.07 -6.49 -20.84
CA ALA A 66 -1.31 -6.49 -21.34
C ALA A 66 -2.34 -6.57 -20.20
N ILE A 67 -2.07 -7.37 -19.16
CA ILE A 67 -2.94 -7.48 -17.98
C ILE A 67 -2.91 -6.18 -17.18
N ILE A 68 -1.72 -5.63 -16.93
CA ILE A 68 -1.51 -4.35 -16.24
C ILE A 68 -2.30 -3.23 -16.94
N GLN A 69 -2.22 -3.15 -18.27
CA GLN A 69 -2.97 -2.17 -19.05
C GLN A 69 -4.48 -2.38 -18.93
N SER A 70 -4.95 -3.63 -19.01
CA SER A 70 -6.38 -3.94 -18.84
C SER A 70 -6.91 -3.53 -17.46
N ILE A 71 -6.13 -3.72 -16.40
CA ILE A 71 -6.49 -3.28 -15.04
C ILE A 71 -6.57 -1.75 -15.00
N LYS A 72 -5.55 -1.07 -15.53
CA LYS A 72 -5.48 0.39 -15.57
C LYS A 72 -6.66 1.00 -16.33
N ASP A 73 -7.01 0.42 -17.47
CA ASP A 73 -8.15 0.85 -18.28
C ASP A 73 -9.47 0.68 -17.51
N GLY A 74 -9.66 -0.45 -16.83
CA GLY A 74 -10.83 -0.67 -15.98
C GLY A 74 -10.94 0.33 -14.83
N LEU A 75 -9.83 0.64 -14.15
CA LEU A 75 -9.79 1.67 -13.10
C LEU A 75 -10.12 3.06 -13.65
N MET A 76 -9.65 3.39 -14.85
CA MET A 76 -9.94 4.66 -15.53
C MET A 76 -11.43 4.76 -15.93
N GLU A 77 -11.99 3.69 -16.47
CA GLU A 77 -13.41 3.62 -16.89
C GLU A 77 -14.36 3.78 -15.69
N HIS A 78 -14.06 3.12 -14.57
CA HIS A 78 -14.89 3.17 -13.36
C HIS A 78 -14.62 4.39 -12.45
N SER A 79 -13.64 5.23 -12.79
CA SER A 79 -13.33 6.46 -12.04
C SER A 79 -14.30 7.60 -12.39
N SER A 80 -15.26 7.87 -11.51
CA SER A 80 -16.28 8.91 -11.72
C SER A 80 -15.80 10.35 -11.52
N THR A 81 -14.59 10.55 -11.01
CA THR A 81 -14.06 11.89 -10.68
C THR A 81 -12.68 12.08 -11.30
N GLU A 82 -12.39 13.28 -11.78
CA GLU A 82 -11.08 13.61 -12.34
C GLU A 82 -9.94 13.37 -11.34
N MET A 83 -10.15 13.66 -10.06
CA MET A 83 -9.15 13.37 -9.01
C MET A 83 -8.76 11.88 -8.97
N LYS A 84 -9.73 10.97 -9.09
CA LYS A 84 -9.48 9.52 -9.12
C LYS A 84 -8.72 9.11 -10.38
N LYS A 85 -9.10 9.64 -11.54
CA LYS A 85 -8.38 9.39 -12.80
C LYS A 85 -6.93 9.87 -12.73
N THR A 86 -6.69 11.08 -12.20
CA THR A 86 -5.35 11.59 -11.97
C THR A 86 -4.56 10.70 -11.02
N ALA A 87 -5.20 10.18 -9.96
CA ALA A 87 -4.55 9.27 -9.03
C ALA A 87 -4.14 7.95 -9.71
N VAL A 88 -5.01 7.37 -10.55
CA VAL A 88 -4.68 6.19 -11.35
C VAL A 88 -3.51 6.48 -12.28
N LEU A 89 -3.50 7.62 -12.97
CA LEU A 89 -2.40 7.94 -13.91
C LEU A 89 -1.06 8.21 -13.21
N SER A 90 -1.08 8.77 -12.01
CA SER A 90 0.15 9.25 -11.32
C SER A 90 0.72 8.25 -10.32
N TYR A 91 -0.12 7.35 -9.80
CA TYR A 91 0.24 6.47 -8.67
C TYR A 91 -0.15 5.02 -8.92
N PHE A 92 -0.27 4.59 -10.19
CA PHE A 92 -0.53 3.20 -10.48
C PHE A 92 0.65 2.34 -10.01
N PRO A 93 0.44 1.35 -9.11
CA PRO A 93 1.55 0.62 -8.48
C PRO A 93 2.37 -0.26 -9.42
N PHE A 94 1.88 -0.51 -10.63
CA PHE A 94 2.48 -1.42 -11.62
C PHE A 94 3.06 -0.69 -12.84
N ASP A 95 2.99 0.64 -12.87
CA ASP A 95 3.71 1.43 -13.86
C ASP A 95 5.19 1.55 -13.45
N ASP A 96 6.07 1.52 -14.43
CA ASP A 96 7.46 1.94 -14.24
C ASP A 96 7.53 3.47 -14.29
N HIS A 97 7.58 4.09 -13.10
CA HIS A 97 7.70 5.54 -12.97
C HIS A 97 9.15 6.04 -13.05
N GLU A 98 10.13 5.16 -13.20
CA GLU A 98 11.56 5.52 -13.20
C GLU A 98 12.16 5.76 -14.60
N GLU A 99 11.46 5.45 -15.70
CA GLU A 99 12.04 5.55 -17.05
C GLU A 99 12.03 6.98 -17.66
N ASN A 100 11.45 7.99 -17.00
CA ASN A 100 11.30 9.36 -17.55
C ASN A 100 11.87 10.50 -16.68
N ALA A 101 12.82 10.23 -15.78
CA ALA A 101 13.55 11.26 -15.03
C ALA A 101 14.87 11.68 -15.70
#